data_AF-A0A962N782-F1
#
_entry.id   AF-A0A962N782-F1
#
_cell.length_a   1.000
_cell.length_b   1.000
_cell.length_c   1.000
_cell.angle_alpha   90.00
_cell.angle_beta   90.00
_cell.angle_gamma   90.00
#
_symmetry.space_group_name_H-M   'P 1'
#
loop_
_entity.id
_entity.type
_entity.pdbx_description
1 polymer ?
#
loop_
_entity_poly.entity_id
_entity_poly.type
_entity_poly.pdbx_seq_one_letter_code
_entity_poly.pdbx_strand_id
1 'polypeptide(L)'
;MSAEAQAEALSLAVRLGTLLDEVAVRGLRACGAEEMARLRSQRDGLSGMGASHLAEVLDALLADLDSGRREGARSLLRARASQRVFERLLSLRMVGDALAGAQLAGEDSDA
;
A
#
# COMPACT_ATOMS: atom_id res chain seq x y z
N MET A 1 5.49 15.58 0.75
CA MET A 1 4.94 14.71 1.82
C MET A 1 5.88 14.80 3.01
N SER A 2 5.38 15.22 4.18
CA SER A 2 6.19 15.31 5.40
C SER A 2 6.68 13.92 5.84
N ALA A 3 7.70 13.85 6.70
CA ALA A 3 8.21 12.58 7.24
C ALA A 3 7.10 11.80 7.99
N GLU A 4 6.24 12.50 8.73
CA GLU A 4 5.08 11.92 9.40
C GLU A 4 4.08 11.31 8.41
N ALA A 5 3.74 12.04 7.34
CA ALA A 5 2.86 11.52 6.29
C ALA A 5 3.49 10.33 5.53
N GLN A 6 4.82 10.31 5.38
CA GLN A 6 5.54 9.15 4.83
C GLN A 6 5.45 7.92 5.75
N ALA A 7 5.62 8.11 7.06
CA ALA A 7 5.49 7.04 8.03
C ALA A 7 4.05 6.49 8.10
N GLU A 8 3.05 7.37 8.04
CA GLU A 8 1.63 6.99 8.01
C GLU A 8 1.30 6.18 6.75
N ALA A 9 1.74 6.66 5.57
CA ALA A 9 1.55 5.96 4.31
C ALA A 9 2.25 4.58 4.30
N LEU A 10 3.42 4.46 4.94
CA LEU A 10 4.12 3.18 5.07
C LEU A 10 3.36 2.22 5.98
N SER A 11 2.88 2.71 7.12
CA SER A 11 2.05 1.93 8.03
C SER A 11 0.79 1.41 7.34
N LEU A 12 0.16 2.25 6.51
CA LEU A 12 -1.00 1.88 5.72
C LEU A 12 -0.67 0.83 4.65
N ALA A 13 0.47 0.98 3.95
CA ALA A 13 0.94 0.00 2.97
C ALA A 13 1.22 -1.38 3.60
N VAL A 14 1.81 -1.42 4.80
CA VAL A 14 2.09 -2.67 5.52
C VAL A 14 0.78 -3.36 5.93
N ARG A 15 -0.17 -2.61 6.50
CA ARG A 15 -1.50 -3.16 6.85
C ARG A 15 -2.23 -3.71 5.63
N LEU A 16 -2.14 -3.02 4.49
CA LEU A 16 -2.70 -3.51 3.23
C LEU A 16 -2.02 -4.82 2.81
N GLY A 17 -0.69 -4.92 2.90
CA GLY A 17 0.04 -6.15 2.60
C GLY A 17 -0.48 -7.34 3.40
N THR A 18 -0.63 -7.16 4.72
CA THR A 18 -1.22 -8.19 5.61
C THR A 18 -2.64 -8.57 5.19
N LEU A 19 -3.49 -7.59 4.88
CA LEU A 19 -4.86 -7.85 4.44
C LEU A 19 -4.93 -8.61 3.11
N LEU A 20 -4.08 -8.26 2.14
CA LEU A 20 -4.01 -8.98 0.86
C LEU A 20 -3.50 -10.43 1.03
N ASP A 21 -2.59 -10.66 1.99
CA ASP A 21 -2.11 -12.00 2.33
C ASP A 21 -3.19 -12.83 3.03
N GLU A 22 -3.96 -12.23 3.95
CA GLU A 22 -5.13 -12.87 4.57
C GLU A 22 -6.15 -13.33 3.51
N VAL A 23 -6.47 -12.45 2.56
CA VAL A 23 -7.38 -12.77 1.44
C VAL A 23 -6.80 -13.88 0.56
N ALA A 24 -5.50 -13.87 0.30
CA ALA A 24 -4.83 -14.91 -0.48
C ALA A 24 -4.93 -16.29 0.18
N VAL A 25 -4.68 -16.36 1.50
CA VAL A 25 -4.71 -17.60 2.28
C VAL A 25 -6.13 -18.14 2.44
N ARG A 26 -7.09 -17.28 2.75
CA ARG A 26 -8.49 -17.67 2.93
C ARG A 26 -9.18 -18.06 1.61
N GLY A 27 -8.69 -17.49 0.51
CA GLY A 27 -9.22 -17.68 -0.82
C GLY A 27 -10.30 -16.67 -1.17
N LEU A 28 -10.27 -16.20 -2.43
CA LEU A 28 -11.09 -15.09 -2.93
C LEU A 28 -12.59 -15.29 -2.77
N ARG A 29 -13.07 -16.54 -2.91
CA ARG A 29 -14.50 -16.87 -2.80
C ARG A 29 -15.03 -16.83 -1.36
N ALA A 30 -14.14 -16.87 -0.38
CA ALA A 30 -14.46 -16.80 1.04
C ALA A 30 -14.29 -15.36 1.58
N CYS A 31 -14.00 -14.39 0.70
CA CYS A 31 -13.90 -12.99 1.08
C CYS A 31 -15.30 -12.45 1.38
N GLY A 32 -15.56 -12.13 2.65
CA GLY A 32 -16.87 -11.68 3.11
C GLY A 32 -17.03 -10.16 3.06
N ALA A 33 -18.19 -9.69 3.53
CA ALA A 33 -18.49 -8.26 3.60
C ALA A 33 -17.51 -7.48 4.48
N GLU A 34 -16.97 -8.12 5.52
CA GLU A 34 -16.00 -7.51 6.44
C GLU A 34 -14.64 -7.26 5.75
N GLU A 35 -14.08 -8.24 5.06
CA GLU A 35 -12.83 -8.06 4.31
C GLU A 35 -13.01 -7.03 3.20
N MET A 36 -14.14 -7.07 2.50
CA MET A 36 -14.51 -6.08 1.48
C MET A 36 -14.53 -4.66 2.06
N ALA A 37 -15.11 -4.48 3.25
CA ALA A 37 -15.14 -3.19 3.93
C ALA A 37 -13.73 -2.73 4.35
N ARG A 38 -12.89 -3.64 4.87
CA ARG A 38 -11.49 -3.34 5.21
C ARG A 38 -10.69 -2.92 3.97
N LEU A 39 -10.84 -3.62 2.84
CA LEU A 39 -10.17 -3.30 1.58
C LEU A 39 -10.61 -1.94 1.03
N ARG A 40 -11.92 -1.62 1.06
CA ARG A 40 -12.45 -0.30 0.68
C ARG A 40 -11.87 0.81 1.55
N SER A 41 -11.79 0.60 2.86
CA SER A 41 -11.18 1.57 3.78
C SER A 41 -9.70 1.81 3.47
N GLN A 42 -8.92 0.76 3.14
CA GLN A 42 -7.53 0.94 2.71
C GLN A 42 -7.43 1.70 1.38
N ARG A 43 -8.32 1.40 0.42
CA ARG A 43 -8.41 2.11 -0.87
C ARG A 43 -8.68 3.60 -0.67
N ASP A 44 -9.64 3.95 0.18
CA ASP A 44 -9.99 5.34 0.49
C ASP A 44 -8.80 6.07 1.15
N GLY A 45 -8.15 5.42 2.11
CA GLY A 45 -6.94 5.96 2.76
C GLY A 45 -5.81 6.24 1.77
N LEU A 46 -5.54 5.30 0.86
CA LEU A 46 -4.53 5.49 -0.19
C LEU A 46 -4.88 6.62 -1.15
N SER A 47 -6.15 6.74 -1.54
CA SER A 47 -6.62 7.83 -2.40
C SER A 47 -6.43 9.19 -1.73
N GLY A 48 -6.80 9.31 -0.44
CA GLY A 48 -6.60 10.54 0.33
C GLY A 48 -5.13 10.96 0.49
N MET A 49 -4.20 10.00 0.46
CA MET A 49 -2.76 10.23 0.50
C MET A 49 -2.13 10.51 -0.88
N GLY A 50 -2.91 10.47 -1.95
CA GLY A 50 -2.42 10.67 -3.33
C GLY A 50 -1.78 9.44 -3.96
N ALA A 51 -1.92 8.25 -3.37
CA ALA A 51 -1.45 6.98 -3.92
C ALA A 51 -2.46 6.39 -4.94
N SER A 52 -2.86 7.21 -5.92
CA SER A 52 -3.98 6.92 -6.83
C SER A 52 -3.82 5.60 -7.59
N HIS A 53 -2.61 5.27 -8.04
CA HIS A 53 -2.37 4.02 -8.76
C HIS A 53 -2.70 2.78 -7.91
N LEU A 54 -2.31 2.77 -6.63
CA LEU A 54 -2.59 1.64 -5.76
C LEU A 54 -4.08 1.58 -5.41
N ALA A 55 -4.72 2.74 -5.22
CA ALA A 55 -6.16 2.82 -5.02
C ALA A 55 -6.95 2.27 -6.23
N GLU A 56 -6.57 2.64 -7.46
CA GLU A 56 -7.18 2.12 -8.70
C GLU A 56 -7.02 0.59 -8.83
N VAL A 57 -5.84 0.07 -8.48
CA VAL A 57 -5.59 -1.38 -8.48
C VAL A 57 -6.48 -2.09 -7.44
N LEU A 58 -6.71 -1.48 -6.27
CA LEU A 58 -7.64 -2.03 -5.28
C LEU A 58 -9.09 -1.94 -5.73
N ASP A 59 -9.50 -0.88 -6.42
CA ASP A 59 -10.84 -0.77 -7.00
C ASP A 59 -11.11 -1.89 -8.01
N ALA A 60 -10.12 -2.22 -8.86
CA ALA A 60 -10.22 -3.35 -9.77
C ALA A 60 -10.34 -4.69 -9.03
N LEU A 61 -9.55 -4.90 -7.97
CA LEU A 61 -9.65 -6.10 -7.14
C LEU A 61 -11.04 -6.21 -6.46
N LEU A 62 -11.54 -5.12 -5.88
CA LEU A 62 -12.85 -5.07 -5.23
C LEU A 62 -13.97 -5.42 -6.21
N ALA A 63 -13.91 -4.90 -7.43
CA ALA A 63 -14.88 -5.23 -8.48
C ALA A 63 -14.83 -6.71 -8.90
N ASP A 64 -13.65 -7.31 -8.96
CA ASP A 64 -13.49 -8.73 -9.29
C ASP A 64 -13.91 -9.66 -8.14
N LEU A 65 -13.69 -9.25 -6.89
CA LEU A 65 -14.18 -9.96 -5.70
C LEU A 65 -15.72 -9.94 -5.64
N ASP A 66 -16.33 -8.76 -5.85
CA ASP A 66 -17.78 -8.58 -5.80
C ASP A 66 -18.51 -9.41 -6.88
N SER A 67 -17.91 -9.50 -8.06
CA SER A 67 -18.46 -10.29 -9.18
C SER A 67 -18.16 -11.79 -9.12
N GLY A 68 -17.36 -12.26 -8.14
CA GLY A 68 -17.00 -13.68 -7.98
C GLY A 68 -16.23 -14.27 -9.17
N ARG A 69 -15.62 -13.41 -9.99
CA ARG A 69 -14.99 -13.77 -11.26
C ARG A 69 -13.66 -14.52 -11.07
N ARG A 70 -13.27 -15.32 -12.07
CA ARG A 70 -11.97 -16.05 -12.05
C ARG A 70 -10.78 -15.08 -12.15
N GLU A 71 -11.02 -13.91 -12.71
CA GLU A 71 -10.09 -12.80 -12.85
C GLU A 71 -9.58 -12.27 -11.49
N GLY A 72 -10.30 -12.50 -10.40
CA GLY A 72 -9.91 -12.05 -9.06
C GLY A 72 -8.53 -12.53 -8.61
N ALA A 73 -8.07 -13.71 -9.06
CA ALA A 73 -6.72 -14.20 -8.75
C ALA A 73 -5.64 -13.34 -9.40
N ARG A 74 -5.87 -12.92 -10.64
CA ARG A 74 -4.96 -12.02 -11.37
C ARG A 74 -4.96 -10.63 -10.74
N SER A 75 -6.12 -10.11 -10.39
CA SER A 75 -6.25 -8.79 -9.74
C SER A 75 -5.63 -8.78 -8.35
N LEU A 76 -5.73 -9.86 -7.57
CA LEU A 76 -5.04 -9.99 -6.29
C LEU A 76 -3.52 -9.99 -6.45
N LEU A 77 -2.98 -10.75 -7.41
CA LEU A 77 -1.55 -10.75 -7.69
C LEU A 77 -1.05 -9.36 -8.10
N ARG A 78 -1.83 -8.65 -8.92
CA ARG A 78 -1.52 -7.27 -9.31
C ARG A 78 -1.53 -6.34 -8.09
N ALA A 79 -2.54 -6.43 -7.22
CA ALA A 79 -2.61 -5.65 -6.00
C ALA A 79 -1.42 -5.89 -5.07
N ARG A 80 -1.03 -7.16 -4.86
CA ARG A 80 0.16 -7.52 -4.05
C ARG A 80 1.45 -6.99 -4.66
N ALA A 81 1.61 -7.08 -5.98
CA ALA A 81 2.78 -6.54 -6.66
C ALA A 81 2.85 -5.01 -6.53
N SER A 82 1.76 -4.31 -6.82
CA SER A 82 1.68 -2.86 -6.70
C SER A 82 1.91 -2.39 -5.25
N GLN A 83 1.36 -3.10 -4.25
CA GLN A 83 1.59 -2.80 -2.83
C GLN A 83 3.07 -2.93 -2.47
N ARG A 84 3.74 -4.03 -2.85
CA ARG A 84 5.17 -4.24 -2.56
C ARG A 84 6.06 -3.19 -3.20
N VAL A 85 5.77 -2.82 -4.45
CA VAL A 85 6.50 -1.75 -5.14
C VAL A 85 6.29 -0.41 -4.42
N PHE A 86 5.04 -0.09 -4.05
CA PHE A 86 4.73 1.13 -3.32
C PHE A 86 5.45 1.21 -1.97
N GLU A 87 5.38 0.15 -1.16
CA GLU A 87 6.09 0.03 0.11
C GLU A 87 7.60 0.24 -0.08
N ARG A 88 8.21 -0.44 -1.06
CA ARG A 88 9.64 -0.33 -1.31
C ARG A 88 10.06 1.07 -1.74
N LEU A 89 9.29 1.71 -2.63
CA LEU A 89 9.56 3.09 -3.07
C LEU A 89 9.46 4.07 -1.91
N LEU A 90 8.47 3.90 -1.04
CA LEU A 90 8.28 4.75 0.12
C LEU A 90 9.41 4.56 1.14
N SER A 91 9.80 3.33 1.44
CA SER A 91 10.95 3.06 2.32
C SER A 91 12.24 3.65 1.76
N LEU A 92 12.50 3.50 0.45
CA LEU A 92 13.69 4.08 -0.18
C LEU A 92 13.68 5.61 -0.11
N ARG A 93 12.51 6.24 -0.29
CA ARG A 93 12.36 7.68 -0.14
C ARG A 93 12.66 8.14 1.28
N MET A 94 12.08 7.49 2.29
CA MET A 94 12.31 7.82 3.69
C MET A 94 13.80 7.71 4.07
N VAL A 95 14.47 6.65 3.62
CA VAL A 95 15.91 6.46 3.85
C VAL A 95 16.72 7.54 3.10
N GLY A 96 16.34 7.88 1.87
CA GLY A 96 16.98 8.95 1.10
C GLY A 96 16.87 10.32 1.78
N ASP A 97 15.67 10.68 2.24
CA ASP A 97 15.42 11.93 2.97
C ASP A 97 16.23 11.98 4.28
N ALA A 98 16.30 10.87 5.02
CA ALA A 98 17.09 10.76 6.26
C ALA A 98 18.61 10.87 6.01
N LEU A 99 19.11 10.22 4.95
CA LEU A 99 20.52 10.29 4.57
C LEU A 99 20.92 11.70 4.16
N ALA A 100 20.12 12.37 3.33
CA ALA A 100 20.37 13.75 2.91
C ALA A 100 20.41 14.70 4.12
N GLY A 101 19.49 14.53 5.08
CA GLY A 101 19.49 15.28 6.33
C GLY A 101 20.75 15.06 7.17
N ALA A 102 21.23 13.82 7.26
CA ALA A 102 22.45 13.48 8.00
C ALA A 102 23.72 14.05 7.34
N GLN A 103 23.77 14.10 6.00
CA GLN A 103 24.90 14.68 5.27
C GLN A 103 25.03 16.19 5.52
N LEU A 104 23.92 16.92 5.47
CA LEU A 104 23.90 18.36 5.75
C LEU A 104 24.35 18.66 7.20
N ALA A 105 23.88 17.87 8.17
CA ALA A 105 24.30 18.03 9.57
C ALA A 105 25.78 17.68 9.81
N GLY A 106 26.39 16.83 8.97
CA GLY A 106 27.81 16.53 9.01
C GLY A 106 28.68 17.67 8.47
N GLU A 107 28.23 18.31 7.38
CA GLU A 107 28.93 19.46 6.77
C GLU A 107 28.94 20.69 7.68
N ASP A 108 27.86 20.94 8.42
CA ASP A 108 27.77 22.02 9.42
C ASP A 108 28.64 21.77 10.68
N SER A 109 29.07 20.53 10.93
CA SER A 109 29.91 20.19 12.09
C SER A 109 31.42 20.31 11.80
N ASP A 110 31.81 20.37 10.52
CA ASP A 110 33.20 20.51 10.07
C ASP A 110 33.57 21.96 9.68
N ALA A 111 32.61 22.89 9.74
CA ALA A 111 32.78 24.33 9.47
C ALA A 111 32.91 25.16 10.76
#